data_AF-A0A2R5LGX3-F1
#
_entry.id   AF-A0A2R5LGX3-F1
#
_cell.length_a   1.000
_cell.length_b   1.000
_cell.length_c   1.000
_cell.angle_alpha   90.00
_cell.angle_beta   90.00
_cell.angle_gamma   90.00
#
_symmetry.space_group_name_H-M   'P 1'
#
loop_
_entity.id
_entity.type
_entity.pdbx_description
1 polymer ?
#
loop_
_entity_poly.entity_id
_entity_poly.type
_entity_poly.pdbx_seq_one_letter_code
_entity_poly.pdbx_strand_id
1 'polypeptide(L)'
;FKLKTTTGSKTVLIKAITEHGSCHKSVLGKASVRSIDEVVLKQALKVMGEAYRLADEPRNIYRRILMLFSLGTSWDIDDERSDGTSQLYFLLLVSIGKMSFPQYRINCKTVIFSTRDDFLRFETARSLEADLIKATENKKWDDAYSLFLTAHQMLRDPAIKFYEERDEGLPQFLRHFSPCYVYTRCLSIGVDVVQRLKKYVEAVDLLRSLLSQDLYCQSARGRWWDRMALNLDAHLNQAEQALHSIRDGLSDPRVRPQFRYSLYSRAEKILSSSTGKNMQASLDDFPEVKVCRAPEVTIEGRLIPRKIPGRNHLFMSSELEAFGDDDDVRVVGVEELALEHYVREGYMEGVHGEGSTFQALFALLCWDVIYDDNVCDVFRTPYQAHPLDLNSDTFFESRERGFVDAFGKISHGTIEELQELISTNYEKHSGEMSLVQWDKYTCPQLRGLVKCFGGKKLSLLCERLARDYRHCRSGLPDLVVWNVDTGVLKAVEVKGPGDILSSKQVIWLDYLLSIGIDSEVCRIKAVSSKMLSKATA
;
A
#
# COMPACT_ATOMS: atom_id res chain seq x y z
N PHE A 1 -6.50 -30.96 -40.76
CA PHE A 1 -5.55 -29.92 -41.18
C PHE A 1 -4.21 -30.16 -40.48
N LYS A 2 -3.08 -29.68 -41.03
CA LYS A 2 -1.77 -29.71 -40.37
C LYS A 2 -1.40 -28.29 -39.97
N LEU A 3 -1.21 -28.04 -38.67
CA LEU A 3 -0.71 -26.75 -38.18
C LEU A 3 0.74 -26.56 -38.65
N LYS A 4 1.11 -25.32 -39.02
CA LYS A 4 2.50 -24.98 -39.43
C LYS A 4 3.50 -25.19 -38.29
N THR A 5 3.04 -25.17 -37.04
CA THR A 5 3.83 -25.41 -35.82
C THR A 5 3.07 -26.37 -34.90
N THR A 6 3.64 -27.54 -34.63
CA THR A 6 3.11 -28.54 -33.68
C THR A 6 3.87 -28.56 -32.36
N THR A 7 4.94 -27.78 -32.26
CA THR A 7 5.77 -27.61 -31.06
C THR A 7 5.73 -26.13 -30.63
N GLY A 8 5.54 -25.90 -29.34
CA GLY A 8 5.41 -24.55 -28.78
C GLY A 8 4.61 -24.54 -27.49
N SER A 9 4.60 -23.40 -26.80
CA SER A 9 3.77 -23.22 -25.60
C SER A 9 2.28 -23.30 -25.95
N LYS A 10 1.44 -23.62 -24.95
CA LYS A 10 -0.03 -23.70 -25.09
C LYS A 10 -0.60 -22.45 -25.78
N THR A 11 -0.09 -21.26 -25.44
CA THR A 11 -0.50 -19.98 -26.02
C THR A 11 -0.21 -19.87 -27.52
N VAL A 12 0.97 -20.34 -27.95
CA VAL A 12 1.36 -20.35 -29.38
C VAL A 12 0.46 -21.29 -30.17
N LEU A 13 0.16 -22.47 -29.63
CA LEU A 13 -0.73 -23.43 -30.27
C LEU A 13 -2.18 -22.92 -30.35
N ILE A 14 -2.70 -22.31 -29.28
CA ILE A 14 -4.04 -21.68 -29.29
C ILE A 14 -4.11 -20.62 -30.39
N LYS A 15 -3.13 -19.69 -30.42
CA LYS A 15 -3.08 -18.63 -31.43
C LYS A 15 -3.03 -19.21 -32.85
N ALA A 16 -2.17 -20.19 -33.10
CA ALA A 16 -2.05 -20.85 -34.40
C ALA A 16 -3.34 -21.56 -34.84
N ILE A 17 -4.08 -22.17 -33.89
CA ILE A 17 -5.38 -22.81 -34.16
C ILE A 17 -6.45 -21.76 -34.49
N THR A 18 -6.52 -20.67 -33.72
CA THR A 18 -7.51 -19.59 -33.91
C THR A 18 -7.25 -18.78 -35.18
N GLU A 19 -6.00 -18.49 -35.52
CA GLU A 19 -5.62 -17.80 -36.76
C GLU A 19 -5.89 -18.67 -38.00
N HIS A 20 -5.65 -19.98 -37.91
CA HIS A 20 -5.93 -20.89 -39.02
C HIS A 20 -7.43 -21.03 -39.31
N GLY A 21 -8.24 -21.04 -38.26
CA GLY A 21 -9.70 -21.06 -38.36
C GLY A 21 -10.28 -19.83 -39.06
N SER A 22 -9.72 -18.64 -38.77
CA SER A 22 -10.20 -17.35 -39.28
C SER A 22 -9.72 -16.98 -40.71
N CYS A 23 -8.65 -17.61 -41.23
CA CYS A 23 -8.05 -17.26 -42.53
C CYS A 23 -8.71 -17.88 -43.78
N HIS A 24 -9.71 -18.77 -43.65
CA HIS A 24 -10.34 -19.43 -44.80
C HIS A 24 -11.83 -19.11 -44.90
N LYS A 25 -12.17 -17.89 -45.35
CA LYS A 25 -13.51 -17.57 -45.85
C LYS A 25 -13.65 -18.03 -47.30
N SER A 26 -14.73 -18.77 -47.59
CA SER A 26 -15.01 -19.39 -48.89
C SER A 26 -14.94 -18.39 -50.05
N VAL A 27 -14.01 -18.60 -50.98
CA VAL A 27 -14.05 -18.02 -52.32
C VAL A 27 -14.73 -19.05 -53.22
N LEU A 28 -16.07 -18.98 -53.31
CA LEU A 28 -16.96 -19.51 -54.37
C LEU A 28 -18.32 -19.87 -53.78
N GLY A 29 -19.37 -19.42 -54.45
CA GLY A 29 -20.76 -19.58 -54.03
C GLY A 29 -21.28 -21.02 -54.13
N LYS A 30 -22.31 -21.26 -53.32
CA LYS A 30 -23.21 -22.43 -53.19
C LYS A 30 -22.78 -23.54 -52.22
N ALA A 31 -23.58 -23.62 -51.16
CA ALA A 31 -23.97 -24.77 -50.33
C ALA A 31 -22.88 -25.59 -49.58
N SER A 32 -22.98 -25.50 -48.25
CA SER A 32 -22.63 -26.51 -47.23
C SER A 32 -21.17 -26.92 -47.00
N VAL A 33 -20.21 -26.00 -47.05
CA VAL A 33 -18.90 -26.25 -46.42
C VAL A 33 -18.93 -25.62 -45.02
N ARG A 34 -19.04 -26.45 -43.98
CA ARG A 34 -18.85 -26.02 -42.58
C ARG A 34 -17.55 -25.22 -42.50
N SER A 35 -17.59 -24.04 -41.88
CA SER A 35 -16.38 -23.24 -41.70
C SER A 35 -15.28 -24.09 -41.05
N ILE A 36 -14.01 -23.88 -41.41
CA ILE A 36 -12.90 -24.61 -40.79
C ILE A 36 -12.92 -24.44 -39.27
N ASP A 37 -13.39 -23.27 -38.80
CA ASP A 37 -13.72 -22.99 -37.40
C ASP A 37 -14.66 -24.02 -36.76
N GLU A 38 -15.78 -24.35 -37.42
CA GLU A 38 -16.73 -25.36 -36.92
C GLU A 38 -16.12 -26.77 -36.84
N VAL A 39 -15.25 -27.14 -37.80
CA VAL A 39 -14.58 -28.44 -37.80
C VAL A 39 -13.55 -28.52 -36.67
N VAL A 40 -12.76 -27.47 -36.49
CA VAL A 40 -11.81 -27.32 -35.39
C VAL A 40 -12.53 -27.38 -34.05
N LEU A 41 -13.60 -26.60 -33.89
CA LEU A 41 -14.41 -26.56 -32.68
C LEU A 41 -15.03 -27.93 -32.38
N LYS A 42 -15.60 -28.61 -33.38
CA LYS A 42 -16.18 -29.95 -33.20
C LYS A 42 -15.13 -30.97 -32.75
N GLN A 43 -13.92 -30.94 -33.34
CA GLN A 43 -12.85 -31.84 -32.93
C GLN A 43 -12.33 -31.49 -31.54
N ALA A 44 -12.22 -30.21 -31.20
CA ALA A 44 -11.83 -29.75 -29.87
C ALA A 44 -12.86 -30.20 -28.81
N LEU A 45 -14.16 -30.04 -29.07
CA LEU A 45 -15.22 -30.52 -28.19
C LEU A 45 -15.22 -32.04 -28.05
N LYS A 46 -14.96 -32.78 -29.14
CA LYS A 46 -14.83 -34.24 -29.08
C LYS A 46 -13.66 -34.69 -28.19
N VAL A 47 -12.52 -33.99 -28.24
CA VAL A 47 -11.35 -34.28 -27.39
C VAL A 47 -11.60 -33.85 -25.94
N MET A 48 -12.28 -32.72 -25.74
CA MET A 48 -12.61 -32.19 -24.42
C MET A 48 -13.58 -33.09 -23.66
N GLY A 49 -14.52 -33.75 -24.36
CA GLY A 49 -15.54 -34.58 -23.74
C GLY A 49 -16.63 -33.73 -23.08
N GLU A 50 -17.25 -34.27 -22.03
CA GLU A 50 -18.23 -33.52 -21.24
C GLU A 50 -17.54 -32.41 -20.44
N ALA A 51 -18.01 -31.18 -20.63
CA ALA A 51 -17.49 -30.01 -19.94
C ALA A 51 -18.65 -29.16 -19.44
N TYR A 52 -18.52 -28.68 -18.21
CA TYR A 52 -19.50 -27.81 -17.55
C TYR A 52 -18.90 -26.43 -17.35
N ARG A 53 -19.71 -25.41 -17.57
CA ARG A 53 -19.39 -24.01 -17.28
C ARG A 53 -20.58 -23.41 -16.56
N LEU A 54 -20.31 -22.61 -15.53
CA LEU A 54 -21.37 -21.83 -14.87
C LEU A 54 -22.04 -20.91 -15.90
N ALA A 55 -23.37 -20.78 -15.79
CA ALA A 55 -24.11 -19.81 -16.58
C ALA A 55 -23.73 -18.39 -16.13
N ASP A 56 -23.53 -17.49 -17.10
CA ASP A 56 -22.96 -16.17 -16.86
C ASP A 56 -23.90 -15.27 -16.02
N GLU A 57 -25.21 -15.32 -16.27
CA GLU A 57 -26.18 -14.46 -15.56
C GLU A 57 -26.27 -14.77 -14.06
N PRO A 58 -26.53 -16.02 -13.60
CA PRO A 58 -26.50 -16.33 -12.17
C PRO A 58 -25.14 -16.03 -11.53
N ARG A 59 -24.04 -16.35 -12.22
CA ARG A 59 -22.68 -16.08 -11.74
C ARG A 59 -22.47 -14.57 -11.51
N ASN A 60 -22.91 -13.72 -12.44
CA ASN A 60 -22.78 -12.27 -12.30
C ASN A 60 -23.63 -11.71 -11.17
N ILE A 61 -24.80 -12.28 -10.87
CA ILE A 61 -25.60 -11.90 -9.70
C ILE A 61 -24.82 -12.18 -8.40
N TYR A 62 -24.24 -13.37 -8.26
CA TYR A 62 -23.45 -13.70 -7.07
C TYR A 62 -22.20 -12.82 -6.94
N ARG A 63 -21.52 -12.50 -8.05
CA ARG A 63 -20.37 -11.57 -8.03
C ARG A 63 -20.76 -10.19 -7.51
N ARG A 64 -21.93 -9.69 -7.90
CA ARG A 64 -22.46 -8.41 -7.41
C ARG A 64 -22.80 -8.44 -5.93
N ILE A 65 -23.38 -9.54 -5.46
CA ILE A 65 -23.63 -9.75 -4.02
C ILE A 65 -22.31 -9.75 -3.25
N LEU A 66 -21.28 -10.45 -3.75
CA LEU A 66 -19.96 -10.47 -3.14
C LEU A 66 -19.30 -9.08 -3.11
N MET A 67 -19.46 -8.28 -4.17
CA MET A 67 -18.97 -6.91 -4.20
C MET A 67 -19.66 -6.01 -3.15
N LEU A 68 -20.97 -6.13 -2.98
CA LEU A 68 -21.70 -5.40 -1.94
C LEU A 68 -21.32 -5.87 -0.53
N PHE A 69 -21.04 -7.16 -0.38
CA PHE A 69 -20.60 -7.76 0.88
C PHE A 69 -19.22 -7.26 1.31
N SER A 70 -18.27 -7.16 0.38
CA SER A 70 -16.90 -6.75 0.69
C SER A 70 -16.70 -5.24 0.71
N LEU A 71 -17.72 -4.43 0.33
CA LEU A 71 -17.59 -2.98 0.16
C LEU A 71 -16.96 -2.30 1.39
N GLY A 72 -15.78 -1.72 1.20
CA GLY A 72 -15.05 -1.00 2.25
C GLY A 72 -14.36 -1.87 3.30
N THR A 73 -14.40 -3.19 3.18
CA THR A 73 -13.63 -4.10 4.05
C THR A 73 -12.15 -4.13 3.64
N SER A 74 -11.26 -4.66 4.48
CA SER A 74 -9.85 -4.88 4.13
C SER A 74 -9.68 -5.74 2.87
N TRP A 75 -10.68 -6.59 2.59
CA TRP A 75 -10.76 -7.47 1.42
C TRP A 75 -11.30 -6.77 0.17
N ASP A 76 -11.81 -5.54 0.28
CA ASP A 76 -12.14 -4.71 -0.89
C ASP A 76 -10.89 -4.16 -1.58
N ILE A 77 -9.80 -4.00 -0.81
CA ILE A 77 -8.59 -3.28 -1.22
C ILE A 77 -7.52 -4.21 -1.78
N ASP A 78 -7.42 -5.45 -1.28
CA ASP A 78 -6.42 -6.44 -1.72
C ASP A 78 -6.90 -7.38 -2.85
N ASP A 79 -8.18 -7.31 -3.22
CA ASP A 79 -8.85 -8.40 -3.94
C ASP A 79 -9.42 -8.02 -5.33
N GLU A 80 -8.81 -7.05 -6.00
CA GLU A 80 -8.98 -6.86 -7.46
C GLU A 80 -8.37 -8.02 -8.29
N ARG A 81 -7.85 -9.04 -7.61
CA ARG A 81 -7.04 -10.14 -8.16
C ARG A 81 -7.80 -11.46 -8.33
N SER A 82 -8.97 -11.65 -7.71
CA SER A 82 -9.69 -12.92 -7.73
C SER A 82 -11.14 -12.78 -8.22
N ASP A 83 -11.65 -13.83 -8.88
CA ASP A 83 -12.99 -13.92 -9.46
C ASP A 83 -14.10 -14.07 -8.40
N GLY A 84 -13.98 -13.41 -7.24
CA GLY A 84 -14.80 -13.67 -6.06
C GLY A 84 -14.20 -14.70 -5.09
N THR A 85 -13.01 -15.25 -5.40
CA THR A 85 -12.47 -16.43 -4.70
C THR A 85 -12.02 -16.10 -3.28
N SER A 86 -11.36 -14.97 -3.05
CA SER A 86 -10.92 -14.63 -1.70
C SER A 86 -12.09 -14.20 -0.81
N GLN A 87 -13.14 -13.55 -1.34
CA GLN A 87 -14.37 -13.29 -0.59
C GLN A 87 -15.08 -14.60 -0.18
N LEU A 88 -15.07 -15.62 -1.04
CA LEU A 88 -15.64 -16.94 -0.70
C LEU A 88 -14.79 -17.67 0.34
N TYR A 89 -13.47 -17.62 0.22
CA TYR A 89 -12.56 -18.19 1.22
C TYR A 89 -12.73 -17.50 2.58
N PHE A 90 -12.88 -16.18 2.57
CA PHE A 90 -13.22 -15.38 3.75
C PHE A 90 -14.52 -15.84 4.41
N LEU A 91 -15.61 -15.93 3.63
CA LEU A 91 -16.90 -16.42 4.12
C LEU A 91 -16.79 -17.83 4.69
N LEU A 92 -15.95 -18.68 4.09
CA LEU A 92 -15.66 -20.00 4.62
C LEU A 92 -14.97 -19.90 6.00
N LEU A 93 -13.92 -19.09 6.15
CA LEU A 93 -13.20 -18.93 7.42
C LEU A 93 -14.10 -18.42 8.55
N VAL A 94 -14.98 -17.46 8.24
CA VAL A 94 -16.00 -16.97 9.18
C VAL A 94 -16.99 -18.07 9.54
N SER A 95 -17.53 -18.79 8.55
CA SER A 95 -18.56 -19.81 8.82
C SER A 95 -18.03 -21.02 9.61
N ILE A 96 -16.75 -21.35 9.50
CA ILE A 96 -16.09 -22.40 10.31
C ILE A 96 -15.52 -21.87 11.64
N GLY A 97 -15.76 -20.60 11.99
CA GLY A 97 -15.34 -20.00 13.26
C GLY A 97 -13.84 -19.76 13.41
N LYS A 98 -13.08 -19.76 12.30
CA LYS A 98 -11.63 -19.47 12.31
C LYS A 98 -11.30 -17.98 12.20
N MET A 99 -12.31 -17.13 12.07
CA MET A 99 -12.14 -15.69 11.92
C MET A 99 -13.24 -14.95 12.67
N SER A 100 -12.85 -14.02 13.53
CA SER A 100 -13.72 -13.14 14.31
C SER A 100 -13.39 -11.67 14.03
N PHE A 101 -14.33 -10.78 14.38
CA PHE A 101 -14.20 -9.33 14.19
C PHE A 101 -14.49 -8.61 15.50
N PRO A 102 -13.95 -7.40 15.68
CA PRO A 102 -14.34 -6.52 16.77
C PRO A 102 -15.86 -6.31 16.81
N GLN A 103 -16.41 -6.20 18.01
CA GLN A 103 -17.85 -5.98 18.19
C GLN A 103 -18.18 -4.49 18.08
N TYR A 104 -19.16 -4.16 17.22
CA TYR A 104 -19.70 -2.82 17.02
C TYR A 104 -21.14 -2.92 16.50
N ARG A 105 -21.92 -1.85 16.68
CA ARG A 105 -23.26 -1.72 16.09
C ARG A 105 -23.20 -1.13 14.69
N ILE A 106 -23.90 -1.76 13.76
CA ILE A 106 -24.09 -1.24 12.40
C ILE A 106 -25.11 -0.11 12.43
N ASN A 107 -24.72 1.08 11.93
CA ASN A 107 -25.54 2.28 11.91
C ASN A 107 -25.40 3.00 10.56
N CYS A 108 -26.07 2.46 9.55
CA CYS A 108 -26.09 3.02 8.19
C CYS A 108 -27.19 4.08 8.06
N LYS A 109 -26.82 5.31 7.71
CA LYS A 109 -27.75 6.41 7.42
C LYS A 109 -27.69 6.87 5.96
N THR A 110 -26.53 6.72 5.33
CA THR A 110 -26.29 7.18 3.97
C THR A 110 -26.52 6.06 2.97
N VAL A 111 -27.27 6.35 1.90
CA VAL A 111 -27.46 5.46 0.75
C VAL A 111 -26.32 5.68 -0.24
N ILE A 112 -25.52 4.65 -0.49
CA ILE A 112 -24.38 4.71 -1.43
C ILE A 112 -24.86 4.56 -2.88
N PHE A 113 -25.72 3.58 -3.12
CA PHE A 113 -26.31 3.29 -4.42
C PHE A 113 -27.83 3.46 -4.33
N SER A 114 -28.37 4.50 -4.95
CA SER A 114 -29.80 4.81 -4.90
C SER A 114 -30.61 3.97 -5.88
N THR A 115 -29.98 3.58 -6.99
CA THR A 115 -30.59 2.74 -8.02
C THR A 115 -29.71 1.56 -8.42
N ARG A 116 -30.31 0.58 -9.11
CA ARG A 116 -29.56 -0.51 -9.74
C ARG A 116 -28.53 0.04 -10.75
N ASP A 117 -28.86 1.09 -11.49
CA ASP A 117 -27.96 1.67 -12.48
C ASP A 117 -26.70 2.28 -11.82
N ASP A 118 -26.86 2.95 -10.68
CA ASP A 118 -25.73 3.50 -9.92
C ASP A 118 -24.71 2.42 -9.55
N PHE A 119 -25.22 1.29 -9.04
CA PHE A 119 -24.38 0.17 -8.67
C PHE A 119 -23.72 -0.49 -9.89
N LEU A 120 -24.44 -0.63 -11.01
CA LEU A 120 -23.87 -1.21 -12.24
C LEU A 120 -22.78 -0.32 -12.87
N ARG A 121 -22.94 1.01 -12.78
CA ARG A 121 -21.89 1.95 -13.21
C ARG A 121 -20.66 1.86 -12.33
N PHE A 122 -20.85 1.77 -11.02
CA PHE A 122 -19.76 1.51 -10.09
C PHE A 122 -19.07 0.17 -10.39
N GLU A 123 -19.81 -0.91 -10.59
CA GLU A 123 -19.29 -2.24 -10.99
C GLU A 123 -18.46 -2.12 -12.29
N THR A 124 -18.96 -1.40 -13.28
CA THR A 124 -18.27 -1.19 -14.56
C THR A 124 -16.96 -0.42 -14.37
N ALA A 125 -16.99 0.67 -13.58
CA ALA A 125 -15.81 1.45 -13.26
C ALA A 125 -14.75 0.61 -12.52
N ARG A 126 -15.17 -0.19 -11.52
CA ARG A 126 -14.27 -1.09 -10.77
C ARG A 126 -13.68 -2.18 -11.64
N SER A 127 -14.46 -2.75 -12.56
CA SER A 127 -13.96 -3.75 -13.52
C SER A 127 -12.88 -3.15 -14.43
N LEU A 128 -13.10 -1.92 -14.90
CA LEU A 128 -12.11 -1.20 -15.70
C LEU A 128 -10.82 -0.89 -14.91
N GLU A 129 -10.94 -0.49 -13.65
CA GLU A 129 -9.79 -0.25 -12.76
C GLU A 129 -8.98 -1.54 -12.54
N ALA A 130 -9.65 -2.65 -12.25
CA ALA A 130 -9.00 -3.95 -12.04
C ALA A 130 -8.27 -4.43 -13.31
N ASP A 131 -8.89 -4.29 -14.48
CA ASP A 131 -8.26 -4.63 -15.76
C ASP A 131 -7.04 -3.73 -16.04
N LEU A 132 -7.14 -2.43 -15.72
CA LEU A 132 -6.04 -1.48 -15.85
C LEU A 132 -4.87 -1.86 -14.94
N ILE A 133 -5.12 -2.12 -13.65
CA ILE A 133 -4.11 -2.55 -12.68
C ILE A 133 -3.44 -3.83 -13.16
N LYS A 134 -4.22 -4.82 -13.56
CA LYS A 134 -3.70 -6.09 -14.11
C LYS A 134 -2.84 -5.88 -15.36
N ALA A 135 -3.22 -4.99 -16.26
CA ALA A 135 -2.40 -4.67 -17.43
C ALA A 135 -1.08 -4.01 -17.03
N THR A 136 -1.08 -3.11 -16.04
CA THR A 136 0.14 -2.48 -15.52
C THR A 136 1.07 -3.48 -14.80
N GLU A 137 0.54 -4.37 -13.97
CA GLU A 137 1.31 -5.42 -13.28
C GLU A 137 1.97 -6.38 -14.28
N ASN A 138 1.25 -6.74 -15.35
CA ASN A 138 1.76 -7.56 -16.44
C ASN A 138 2.60 -6.79 -17.46
N LYS A 139 2.88 -5.50 -17.22
CA LYS A 139 3.69 -4.62 -18.08
C LYS A 139 3.16 -4.51 -19.51
N LYS A 140 1.85 -4.69 -19.72
CA LYS A 140 1.16 -4.51 -21.00
C LYS A 140 0.74 -3.06 -21.16
N TRP A 141 1.73 -2.20 -21.42
CA TRP A 141 1.52 -0.74 -21.35
C TRP A 141 0.57 -0.20 -22.41
N ASP A 142 0.50 -0.79 -23.60
CA ASP A 142 -0.44 -0.36 -24.65
C ASP A 142 -1.91 -0.73 -24.33
N ASP A 143 -2.12 -1.92 -23.75
CA ASP A 143 -3.44 -2.33 -23.25
C ASP A 143 -3.87 -1.42 -22.10
N ALA A 144 -2.96 -1.17 -21.15
CA ALA A 144 -3.18 -0.22 -20.05
C ALA A 144 -3.47 1.21 -20.56
N TYR A 145 -2.80 1.63 -21.64
CA TYR A 145 -3.02 2.93 -22.28
C TYR A 145 -4.46 3.03 -22.80
N SER A 146 -4.94 1.99 -23.48
CA SER A 146 -6.31 1.92 -24.00
C SER A 146 -7.38 1.90 -22.89
N LEU A 147 -7.10 1.19 -21.79
CA LEU A 147 -8.01 1.11 -20.64
C LEU A 147 -8.11 2.45 -19.89
N PHE A 148 -7.01 3.15 -19.64
CA PHE A 148 -7.13 4.48 -18.99
C PHE A 148 -7.81 5.49 -19.91
N LEU A 149 -7.60 5.44 -21.24
CA LEU A 149 -8.30 6.32 -22.17
C LEU A 149 -9.82 6.10 -22.11
N THR A 150 -10.23 4.85 -21.96
CA THR A 150 -11.64 4.51 -21.72
C THR A 150 -12.13 5.18 -20.43
N ALA A 151 -11.39 5.09 -19.33
CA ALA A 151 -11.77 5.73 -18.07
C ALA A 151 -11.87 7.26 -18.21
N HIS A 152 -10.94 7.87 -18.94
CA HIS A 152 -10.92 9.30 -19.22
C HIS A 152 -12.12 9.73 -20.08
N GLN A 153 -12.54 8.89 -21.04
CA GLN A 153 -13.77 9.12 -21.80
C GLN A 153 -15.01 9.00 -20.91
N MET A 154 -15.07 8.00 -20.02
CA MET A 154 -16.21 7.80 -19.13
C MET A 154 -16.40 8.99 -18.18
N LEU A 155 -15.33 9.63 -17.69
CA LEU A 155 -15.43 10.86 -16.89
C LEU A 155 -16.02 12.07 -17.63
N ARG A 156 -16.01 12.06 -18.96
CA ARG A 156 -16.57 13.13 -19.79
C ARG A 156 -18.02 12.86 -20.20
N ASP A 157 -18.59 11.72 -19.81
CA ASP A 157 -20.00 11.41 -20.05
C ASP A 157 -20.88 12.45 -19.32
N PRO A 158 -21.87 13.08 -19.97
CA PRO A 158 -22.77 14.03 -19.32
C PRO A 158 -23.46 13.51 -18.05
N ALA A 159 -23.66 12.19 -17.94
CA ALA A 159 -24.22 11.55 -16.76
C ALA A 159 -23.32 11.65 -15.52
N ILE A 160 -22.00 11.90 -15.68
CA ILE A 160 -21.04 12.03 -14.58
C ILE A 160 -21.36 13.23 -13.69
N LYS A 161 -21.86 14.33 -14.25
CA LYS A 161 -22.17 15.53 -13.47
C LYS A 161 -23.17 15.27 -12.34
N PHE A 162 -24.16 14.41 -12.59
CA PHE A 162 -25.11 13.99 -11.56
C PHE A 162 -24.42 13.27 -10.40
N TYR A 163 -23.43 12.42 -10.71
CA TYR A 163 -22.64 11.72 -9.69
C TYR A 163 -21.71 12.65 -8.93
N GLU A 164 -21.13 13.66 -9.58
CA GLU A 164 -20.32 14.70 -8.92
C GLU A 164 -21.14 15.46 -7.86
N GLU A 165 -22.31 15.98 -8.24
CA GLU A 165 -23.22 16.69 -7.33
C GLU A 165 -23.67 15.81 -6.15
N ARG A 166 -23.94 14.53 -6.41
CA ARG A 166 -24.28 13.55 -5.36
C ARG A 166 -23.10 13.31 -4.41
N ASP A 167 -21.91 13.12 -4.96
CA ASP A 167 -20.72 12.76 -4.20
C ASP A 167 -20.22 13.90 -3.29
N GLU A 168 -20.48 15.16 -3.66
CA GLU A 168 -20.24 16.32 -2.79
C GLU A 168 -20.93 16.18 -1.44
N GLY A 169 -22.18 15.69 -1.44
CA GLY A 169 -22.96 15.44 -0.23
C GLY A 169 -22.56 14.18 0.56
N LEU A 170 -21.69 13.32 0.00
CA LEU A 170 -21.22 12.12 0.69
C LEU A 170 -20.05 12.44 1.63
N PRO A 171 -19.96 11.78 2.81
CA PRO A 171 -18.74 11.74 3.60
C PRO A 171 -17.55 11.27 2.77
N GLN A 172 -16.37 11.84 3.01
CA GLN A 172 -15.14 11.57 2.22
C GLN A 172 -14.85 10.06 2.07
N PHE A 173 -15.02 9.30 3.15
CA PHE A 173 -14.77 7.85 3.16
C PHE A 173 -15.79 7.03 2.36
N LEU A 174 -16.99 7.56 2.09
CA LEU A 174 -18.00 6.91 1.25
C LEU A 174 -17.87 7.28 -0.22
N ARG A 175 -17.26 8.43 -0.56
CA ARG A 175 -17.01 8.84 -1.96
C ARG A 175 -16.19 7.82 -2.74
N HIS A 176 -15.42 6.98 -2.04
CA HIS A 176 -14.65 5.89 -2.66
C HIS A 176 -15.54 4.87 -3.41
N PHE A 177 -16.82 4.80 -3.05
CA PHE A 177 -17.80 3.90 -3.66
C PHE A 177 -18.60 4.56 -4.80
N SER A 178 -17.98 5.55 -5.47
CA SER A 178 -18.54 6.23 -6.63
C SER A 178 -17.76 5.92 -7.91
N PRO A 179 -18.44 5.79 -9.08
CA PRO A 179 -17.76 5.66 -10.36
C PRO A 179 -16.78 6.82 -10.63
N CYS A 180 -17.09 8.05 -10.23
CA CYS A 180 -16.22 9.21 -10.46
C CYS A 180 -14.89 9.10 -9.70
N TYR A 181 -14.94 8.64 -8.46
CA TYR A 181 -13.74 8.38 -7.67
C TYR A 181 -12.89 7.28 -8.32
N VAL A 182 -13.52 6.18 -8.75
CA VAL A 182 -12.85 5.06 -9.41
C VAL A 182 -12.18 5.50 -10.72
N TYR A 183 -12.88 6.24 -11.59
CA TYR A 183 -12.26 6.74 -12.80
C TYR A 183 -11.13 7.74 -12.51
N THR A 184 -11.27 8.61 -11.50
CA THR A 184 -10.17 9.50 -11.08
C THR A 184 -8.93 8.69 -10.64
N ARG A 185 -9.13 7.55 -9.98
CA ARG A 185 -8.03 6.62 -9.67
C ARG A 185 -7.44 5.99 -10.91
N CYS A 186 -8.25 5.56 -11.89
CA CYS A 186 -7.77 5.09 -13.18
C CYS A 186 -6.89 6.14 -13.88
N LEU A 187 -7.25 7.42 -13.82
CA LEU A 187 -6.41 8.51 -14.35
C LEU A 187 -5.11 8.67 -13.56
N SER A 188 -5.14 8.56 -12.24
CA SER A 188 -3.94 8.56 -11.39
C SER A 188 -2.97 7.40 -11.72
N ILE A 189 -3.50 6.21 -12.05
CA ILE A 189 -2.73 5.07 -12.57
C ILE A 189 -2.27 5.36 -14.01
N GLY A 190 -3.12 5.99 -14.82
CA GLY A 190 -2.83 6.44 -16.17
C GLY A 190 -1.58 7.30 -16.26
N VAL A 191 -1.31 8.16 -15.25
CA VAL A 191 -0.07 8.93 -15.15
C VAL A 191 1.16 8.02 -15.19
N ASP A 192 1.16 6.91 -14.45
CA ASP A 192 2.27 5.95 -14.46
C ASP A 192 2.39 5.25 -15.82
N VAL A 193 1.26 4.91 -16.45
CA VAL A 193 1.22 4.28 -17.78
C VAL A 193 1.86 5.19 -18.82
N VAL A 194 1.44 6.46 -18.91
CA VAL A 194 1.98 7.40 -19.89
C VAL A 194 3.45 7.73 -19.61
N GLN A 195 3.88 7.75 -18.35
CA GLN A 195 5.30 7.89 -17.98
C GLN A 195 6.13 6.68 -18.42
N ARG A 196 5.60 5.45 -18.30
CA ARG A 196 6.28 4.23 -18.78
C ARG A 196 6.41 4.19 -20.31
N LEU A 197 5.43 4.77 -21.00
CA LEU A 197 5.45 5.00 -22.45
C LEU A 197 6.25 6.24 -22.86
N LYS A 198 6.92 6.92 -21.91
CA LYS A 198 7.73 8.14 -22.12
C LYS A 198 6.94 9.32 -22.72
N LYS A 199 5.62 9.35 -22.56
CA LYS A 199 4.74 10.45 -22.96
C LYS A 199 4.65 11.49 -21.85
N TYR A 200 5.77 12.15 -21.53
CA TYR A 200 5.88 13.01 -20.35
C TYR A 200 5.06 14.30 -20.43
N VAL A 201 4.83 14.84 -21.64
CA VAL A 201 3.93 16.00 -21.84
C VAL A 201 2.50 15.63 -21.46
N GLU A 202 2.00 14.51 -21.99
CA GLU A 202 0.68 13.96 -21.64
C GLU A 202 0.56 13.66 -20.14
N ALA A 203 1.64 13.18 -19.51
CA ALA A 203 1.68 12.96 -18.06
C ALA A 203 1.48 14.27 -17.28
N VAL A 204 2.12 15.36 -17.69
CA VAL A 204 1.98 16.68 -17.05
C VAL A 204 0.57 17.23 -17.25
N ASP A 205 0.00 17.11 -18.45
CA ASP A 205 -1.36 17.59 -18.72
C ASP A 205 -2.41 16.80 -17.92
N LEU A 206 -2.24 15.48 -17.82
CA LEU A 206 -3.09 14.64 -16.99
C LEU A 206 -2.98 15.01 -15.50
N LEU A 207 -1.77 15.28 -15.01
CA LEU A 207 -1.55 15.73 -13.63
C LEU A 207 -2.19 17.09 -13.34
N ARG A 208 -2.11 18.04 -14.29
CA ARG A 208 -2.83 19.33 -14.19
C ARG A 208 -4.34 19.12 -14.09
N SER A 209 -4.91 18.24 -14.91
CA SER A 209 -6.34 17.91 -14.87
C SER A 209 -6.74 17.23 -13.56
N LEU A 210 -5.90 16.38 -12.99
CA LEU A 210 -6.17 15.75 -11.68
C LEU A 210 -6.11 16.76 -10.54
N LEU A 211 -5.18 17.73 -10.62
CA LEU A 211 -4.96 18.77 -9.62
C LEU A 211 -6.01 19.90 -9.67
N SER A 212 -6.71 20.08 -10.79
CA SER A 212 -7.73 21.13 -10.95
C SER A 212 -9.05 20.86 -10.23
N GLN A 213 -9.29 19.63 -9.76
CA GLN A 213 -10.47 19.24 -8.99
C GLN A 213 -10.12 19.00 -7.51
N ASP A 214 -11.11 19.13 -6.63
CA ASP A 214 -10.98 19.08 -5.17
C ASP A 214 -11.87 18.04 -4.47
N LEU A 215 -12.61 17.23 -5.23
CA LEU A 215 -13.57 16.27 -4.70
C LEU A 215 -13.00 14.86 -4.51
N TYR A 216 -12.23 14.37 -5.49
CA TYR A 216 -11.81 12.98 -5.60
C TYR A 216 -10.32 12.78 -5.36
N CYS A 217 -9.96 11.63 -4.77
CA CYS A 217 -8.57 11.21 -4.56
C CYS A 217 -7.68 12.26 -3.88
N GLN A 218 -8.24 13.03 -2.93
CA GLN A 218 -7.54 14.17 -2.31
C GLN A 218 -6.24 13.78 -1.61
N SER A 219 -6.15 12.55 -1.08
CA SER A 219 -4.91 11.99 -0.50
C SER A 219 -3.79 11.76 -1.51
N ALA A 220 -4.08 11.74 -2.82
CA ALA A 220 -3.08 11.57 -3.87
C ALA A 220 -2.45 12.90 -4.35
N ARG A 221 -2.97 14.06 -3.93
CA ARG A 221 -2.49 15.37 -4.42
C ARG A 221 -1.00 15.61 -4.22
N GLY A 222 -0.47 15.22 -3.06
CA GLY A 222 0.98 15.31 -2.81
C GLY A 222 1.81 14.47 -3.79
N ARG A 223 1.34 13.27 -4.15
CA ARG A 223 1.96 12.45 -5.19
C ARG A 223 1.85 13.12 -6.56
N TRP A 224 0.70 13.71 -6.89
CA TRP A 224 0.50 14.37 -8.18
C TRP A 224 1.44 15.57 -8.36
N TRP A 225 1.55 16.44 -7.35
CA TRP A 225 2.51 17.54 -7.35
C TRP A 225 3.96 17.04 -7.48
N ASP A 226 4.35 16.04 -6.68
CA ASP A 226 5.70 15.46 -6.73
C ASP A 226 6.04 14.87 -8.11
N ARG A 227 5.11 14.11 -8.71
CA ARG A 227 5.28 13.55 -10.06
C ARG A 227 5.31 14.63 -11.14
N MET A 228 4.52 15.69 -11.00
CA MET A 228 4.50 16.80 -11.96
C MET A 228 5.84 17.54 -11.95
N ALA A 229 6.32 17.90 -10.76
CA ALA A 229 7.61 18.54 -10.58
C ALA A 229 8.76 17.66 -11.13
N LEU A 230 8.72 16.35 -10.87
CA LEU A 230 9.70 15.39 -11.41
C LEU A 230 9.68 15.32 -12.94
N ASN A 231 8.50 15.26 -13.56
CA ASN A 231 8.39 15.20 -15.02
C ASN A 231 8.92 16.47 -15.68
N LEU A 232 8.55 17.64 -15.16
CA LEU A 232 8.99 18.95 -15.67
C LEU A 232 10.51 19.07 -15.56
N ASP A 233 11.07 18.76 -14.40
CA ASP A 233 12.50 18.83 -14.10
C ASP A 233 13.30 17.79 -14.90
N ALA A 234 13.11 16.51 -14.60
CA ALA A 234 14.03 15.44 -15.01
C ALA A 234 13.76 14.86 -16.41
N HIS A 235 12.56 15.06 -16.97
CA HIS A 235 12.18 14.45 -18.25
C HIS A 235 11.95 15.47 -19.36
N LEU A 236 11.45 16.66 -19.03
CA LEU A 236 11.17 17.73 -19.99
C LEU A 236 12.23 18.84 -19.97
N ASN A 237 13.15 18.84 -19.01
CA ASN A 237 14.18 19.87 -18.83
C ASN A 237 13.58 21.29 -18.68
N GLN A 238 12.42 21.39 -18.04
CA GLN A 238 11.68 22.63 -17.79
C GLN A 238 11.80 23.02 -16.31
N ALA A 239 13.03 23.31 -15.87
CA ALA A 239 13.34 23.59 -14.46
C ALA A 239 12.54 24.78 -13.88
N GLU A 240 12.33 25.85 -14.64
CA GLU A 240 11.51 26.99 -14.17
C GLU A 240 10.05 26.58 -13.93
N GLN A 241 9.45 25.79 -14.84
CA GLN A 241 8.07 25.30 -14.63
C GLN A 241 8.01 24.31 -13.47
N ALA A 242 9.06 23.50 -13.28
CA ALA A 242 9.16 22.62 -12.12
C ALA A 242 9.16 23.42 -10.82
N LEU A 243 9.96 24.50 -10.73
CA LEU A 243 9.98 25.40 -9.56
C LEU A 243 8.60 26.04 -9.29
N HIS A 244 7.89 26.50 -10.33
CA HIS A 244 6.51 26.99 -10.16
C HIS A 244 5.59 25.91 -9.60
N SER A 245 5.63 24.69 -10.16
CA SER A 245 4.81 23.58 -9.65
C SER A 245 5.16 23.17 -8.21
N ILE A 246 6.43 23.32 -7.82
CA ILE A 246 6.89 23.06 -6.45
C ILE A 246 6.32 24.12 -5.50
N ARG A 247 6.34 25.40 -5.87
CA ARG A 247 5.76 26.48 -5.08
C ARG A 247 4.27 26.27 -4.87
N ASP A 248 3.55 25.91 -5.93
CA ASP A 248 2.10 25.64 -5.85
C ASP A 248 1.82 24.40 -4.98
N GLY A 249 2.59 23.32 -5.15
CA GLY A 249 2.47 22.11 -4.32
C GLY A 249 2.81 22.34 -2.85
N LEU A 250 3.77 23.21 -2.53
CA LEU A 250 4.05 23.63 -1.16
C LEU A 250 2.98 24.60 -0.61
N SER A 251 2.22 25.27 -1.46
CA SER A 251 1.11 26.12 -1.02
C SER A 251 -0.21 25.35 -0.83
N ASP A 252 -0.32 24.15 -1.41
CA ASP A 252 -1.48 23.28 -1.26
C ASP A 252 -1.54 22.65 0.15
N PRO A 253 -2.56 22.96 0.97
CA PRO A 253 -2.67 22.48 2.35
C PRO A 253 -2.91 20.97 2.45
N ARG A 254 -3.34 20.32 1.36
CA ARG A 254 -3.58 18.87 1.32
C ARG A 254 -2.29 18.08 1.08
N VAL A 255 -1.18 18.75 0.75
CA VAL A 255 0.11 18.09 0.53
C VAL A 255 0.78 17.76 1.87
N ARG A 256 0.86 16.46 2.17
CA ARG A 256 1.40 15.91 3.41
C ARG A 256 2.93 16.06 3.54
N PRO A 257 3.49 16.04 4.77
CA PRO A 257 4.89 16.38 5.02
C PRO A 257 5.92 15.64 4.17
N GLN A 258 5.73 14.34 3.90
CA GLN A 258 6.65 13.56 3.06
C GLN A 258 6.77 14.09 1.62
N PHE A 259 5.67 14.61 1.07
CA PHE A 259 5.67 15.19 -0.27
C PHE A 259 6.19 16.62 -0.24
N ARG A 260 5.91 17.38 0.82
CA ARG A 260 6.53 18.70 1.04
C ARG A 260 8.06 18.58 1.10
N TYR A 261 8.58 17.61 1.84
CA TYR A 261 10.02 17.31 1.88
C TYR A 261 10.57 16.91 0.51
N SER A 262 9.88 16.05 -0.24
CA SER A 262 10.30 15.65 -1.59
C SER A 262 10.35 16.84 -2.58
N LEU A 263 9.31 17.67 -2.56
CA LEU A 263 9.21 18.89 -3.37
C LEU A 263 10.30 19.90 -3.00
N TYR A 264 10.50 20.16 -1.71
CA TYR A 264 11.53 21.06 -1.22
C TYR A 264 12.94 20.56 -1.58
N SER A 265 13.23 19.27 -1.35
CA SER A 265 14.50 18.65 -1.73
C SER A 265 14.78 18.75 -3.24
N ARG A 266 13.73 18.72 -4.08
CA ARG A 266 13.85 18.94 -5.52
C ARG A 266 14.18 20.40 -5.85
N ALA A 267 13.53 21.36 -5.20
CA ALA A 267 13.87 22.77 -5.37
C ALA A 267 15.35 23.02 -5.02
N GLU A 268 15.84 22.48 -3.90
CA GLU A 268 17.26 22.55 -3.52
C GLU A 268 18.17 21.99 -4.60
N LYS A 269 17.83 20.81 -5.15
CA LYS A 269 18.60 20.19 -6.23
C LYS A 269 18.60 21.02 -7.52
N ILE A 270 17.46 21.58 -7.91
CA ILE A 270 17.36 22.42 -9.11
C ILE A 270 18.20 23.68 -8.93
N LEU A 271 18.04 24.39 -7.82
CA LEU A 271 18.70 25.68 -7.57
C LEU A 271 20.21 25.54 -7.32
N SER A 272 20.66 24.41 -6.76
CA SER A 272 22.09 24.11 -6.59
C SER A 272 22.80 23.67 -7.89
N SER A 273 22.04 23.33 -8.94
CA SER A 273 22.59 22.94 -10.25
C SER A 273 23.21 24.13 -10.99
N SER A 274 24.06 23.85 -12.00
CA SER A 274 24.66 24.89 -12.84
C SER A 274 23.61 25.75 -13.57
N THR A 275 22.54 25.13 -14.04
CA THR A 275 21.41 25.83 -14.67
C THR A 275 20.65 26.68 -13.64
N GLY A 276 20.40 26.13 -12.45
CA GLY A 276 19.67 26.80 -11.38
C GLY A 276 20.38 28.06 -10.85
N LYS A 277 21.71 28.05 -10.79
CA LYS A 277 22.50 29.22 -10.34
C LYS A 277 22.34 30.47 -11.22
N ASN A 278 21.88 30.31 -12.45
CA ASN A 278 21.61 31.43 -13.37
C ASN A 278 20.14 31.88 -13.32
N MET A 279 19.29 31.21 -12.54
CA MET A 279 17.89 31.57 -12.36
C MET A 279 17.75 32.67 -11.31
N GLN A 280 16.67 33.44 -11.39
CA GLN A 280 16.36 34.49 -10.40
C GLN A 280 15.81 33.92 -9.08
N ALA A 281 15.25 32.70 -9.10
CA ALA A 281 14.64 32.09 -7.94
C ALA A 281 15.68 31.68 -6.88
N SER A 282 15.33 31.85 -5.60
CA SER A 282 16.09 31.38 -4.43
C SER A 282 15.28 30.35 -3.63
N LEU A 283 15.95 29.62 -2.74
CA LEU A 283 15.25 28.74 -1.79
C LEU A 283 14.34 29.51 -0.82
N ASP A 284 14.66 30.78 -0.56
CA ASP A 284 13.85 31.67 0.26
C ASP A 284 12.46 31.97 -0.35
N ASP A 285 12.26 31.66 -1.65
CA ASP A 285 10.97 31.83 -2.33
C ASP A 285 9.98 30.69 -2.02
N PHE A 286 10.38 29.70 -1.21
CA PHE A 286 9.59 28.50 -0.91
C PHE A 286 9.33 28.38 0.59
N PRO A 287 8.16 27.85 1.00
CA PRO A 287 7.91 27.52 2.40
C PRO A 287 8.97 26.54 2.91
N GLU A 288 9.70 26.96 3.95
CA GLU A 288 10.80 26.17 4.53
C GLU A 288 10.28 24.83 5.09
N VAL A 289 10.98 23.74 4.77
CA VAL A 289 10.70 22.41 5.32
C VAL A 289 11.88 21.95 6.17
N LYS A 290 11.75 22.11 7.48
CA LYS A 290 12.77 21.69 8.46
C LYS A 290 12.62 20.21 8.77
N VAL A 291 13.72 19.47 8.65
CA VAL A 291 13.81 18.06 8.99
C VAL A 291 15.15 17.81 9.68
N CYS A 292 15.12 17.24 10.87
CA CYS A 292 16.30 16.77 11.57
C CYS A 292 16.79 15.46 10.94
N ARG A 293 18.07 15.40 10.57
CA ARG A 293 18.68 14.15 10.08
C ARG A 293 18.91 13.21 11.25
N ALA A 294 18.45 11.98 11.11
CA ALA A 294 18.72 10.93 12.08
C ALA A 294 20.22 10.60 12.14
N PRO A 295 20.75 10.27 13.31
CA PRO A 295 22.06 9.63 13.44
C PRO A 295 22.16 8.40 12.54
N GLU A 296 23.35 8.16 11.99
CA GLU A 296 23.62 6.97 11.19
C GLU A 296 24.74 6.17 11.84
N VAL A 297 24.54 4.86 11.94
CA VAL A 297 25.55 3.88 12.34
C VAL A 297 25.82 2.94 11.17
N THR A 298 27.03 2.39 11.11
CA THR A 298 27.39 1.41 10.08
C THR A 298 27.89 0.13 10.73
N ILE A 299 27.27 -0.99 10.39
CA ILE A 299 27.72 -2.31 10.84
C ILE A 299 28.18 -3.14 9.65
N GLU A 300 29.13 -4.04 9.89
CA GLU A 300 29.67 -4.90 8.86
C GLU A 300 28.95 -6.26 8.86
N GLY A 301 28.51 -6.70 7.68
CA GLY A 301 27.89 -8.00 7.48
C GLY A 301 28.67 -8.82 6.46
N ARG A 302 29.02 -10.07 6.80
CA ARG A 302 29.69 -10.97 5.85
C ARG A 302 28.70 -11.51 4.82
N LEU A 303 28.85 -11.08 3.57
CA LEU A 303 27.95 -11.45 2.48
C LEU A 303 28.16 -12.90 2.02
N ILE A 304 27.07 -13.60 1.74
CA ILE A 304 27.11 -14.92 1.13
C ILE A 304 27.18 -14.79 -0.40
N PRO A 305 28.16 -15.44 -1.06
CA PRO A 305 28.36 -15.29 -2.51
C PRO A 305 27.26 -15.94 -3.37
N ARG A 306 26.44 -16.84 -2.79
CA ARG A 306 25.36 -17.52 -3.52
C ARG A 306 24.13 -16.61 -3.67
N LYS A 307 23.75 -16.34 -4.93
CA LYS A 307 22.48 -15.69 -5.26
C LYS A 307 21.33 -16.69 -5.07
N ILE A 308 20.43 -16.42 -4.14
CA ILE A 308 19.18 -17.15 -4.00
C ILE A 308 18.10 -16.39 -4.79
N PRO A 309 17.41 -17.01 -5.76
CA PRO A 309 16.32 -16.34 -6.47
C PRO A 309 15.27 -15.79 -5.50
N GLY A 310 15.02 -14.47 -5.57
CA GLY A 310 14.04 -13.79 -4.72
C GLY A 310 14.58 -13.28 -3.37
N ARG A 311 15.81 -13.61 -2.97
CA ARG A 311 16.47 -13.05 -1.78
C ARG A 311 17.81 -12.45 -2.15
N ASN A 312 17.88 -11.12 -2.11
CA ASN A 312 19.11 -10.35 -2.30
C ASN A 312 19.74 -10.02 -0.94
N HIS A 313 21.05 -9.80 -0.90
CA HIS A 313 21.80 -9.38 0.30
C HIS A 313 21.59 -10.28 1.53
N LEU A 314 22.00 -11.54 1.42
CA LEU A 314 22.01 -12.49 2.53
C LEU A 314 23.36 -12.47 3.25
N PHE A 315 23.31 -12.45 4.58
CA PHE A 315 24.48 -12.34 5.44
C PHE A 315 24.63 -13.57 6.34
N MET A 316 25.87 -13.87 6.74
CA MET A 316 26.12 -14.88 7.78
C MET A 316 25.75 -14.31 9.14
N SER A 317 25.01 -15.09 9.93
CA SER A 317 24.66 -14.74 11.31
C SER A 317 25.92 -14.55 12.16
N SER A 318 25.86 -13.60 13.09
CA SER A 318 26.92 -13.30 14.05
C SER A 318 26.91 -14.27 15.25
N GLU A 319 25.84 -15.05 15.43
CA GLU A 319 25.66 -15.98 16.56
C GLU A 319 26.48 -17.28 16.42
N LEU A 320 27.05 -17.54 15.23
CA LEU A 320 27.81 -18.76 14.92
C LEU A 320 29.17 -18.86 15.63
N GLU A 321 29.60 -17.84 16.36
CA GLU A 321 30.84 -17.92 17.16
C GLU A 321 30.62 -18.61 18.52
N ALA A 322 29.38 -18.97 18.89
CA ALA A 322 29.03 -19.41 20.26
C ALA A 322 28.70 -20.90 20.46
N PHE A 323 28.52 -21.72 19.42
CA PHE A 323 28.21 -23.15 19.59
C PHE A 323 29.09 -24.02 18.69
N GLY A 324 29.98 -24.77 19.32
CA GLY A 324 30.92 -25.68 18.66
C GLY A 324 30.25 -26.91 18.01
N ASP A 325 30.98 -27.45 17.04
CA ASP A 325 30.75 -28.69 16.28
C ASP A 325 29.34 -28.87 15.67
N ASP A 326 29.03 -28.07 14.63
CA ASP A 326 28.47 -28.59 13.37
C ASP A 326 28.61 -27.54 12.25
N ASP A 327 28.88 -27.97 11.02
CA ASP A 327 29.28 -27.17 9.82
C ASP A 327 28.18 -26.25 9.24
N ASP A 328 27.14 -25.91 10.01
CA ASP A 328 25.94 -25.21 9.51
C ASP A 328 25.99 -23.69 9.70
N VAL A 329 26.25 -22.96 8.62
CA VAL A 329 26.20 -21.49 8.59
C VAL A 329 24.74 -21.01 8.53
N ARG A 330 24.23 -20.43 9.63
CA ARG A 330 22.94 -19.70 9.66
C ARG A 330 23.02 -18.44 8.77
N VAL A 331 22.03 -18.30 7.90
CA VAL A 331 21.91 -17.21 6.93
C VAL A 331 20.74 -16.29 7.29
N VAL A 332 20.98 -14.99 7.34
CA VAL A 332 20.03 -13.98 7.80
C VAL A 332 19.88 -12.82 6.80
N GLY A 333 18.76 -12.10 6.90
CA GLY A 333 18.51 -10.85 6.17
C GLY A 333 19.23 -9.65 6.79
N VAL A 334 19.05 -8.46 6.21
CA VAL A 334 19.68 -7.23 6.75
C VAL A 334 19.11 -6.84 8.10
N GLU A 335 17.81 -7.01 8.29
CA GLU A 335 17.08 -6.61 9.50
C GLU A 335 17.42 -7.52 10.68
N GLU A 336 17.51 -8.83 10.43
CA GLU A 336 17.92 -9.81 11.43
C GLU A 336 19.39 -9.63 11.83
N LEU A 337 20.29 -9.32 10.88
CA LEU A 337 21.68 -8.99 11.19
C LEU A 337 21.79 -7.74 12.08
N ALA A 338 20.97 -6.72 11.81
CA ALA A 338 20.90 -5.53 12.65
C ALA A 338 20.33 -5.86 14.04
N LEU A 339 19.28 -6.67 14.14
CA LEU A 339 18.75 -7.13 15.43
C LEU A 339 19.82 -7.81 16.29
N GLU A 340 20.58 -8.76 15.72
CA GLU A 340 21.69 -9.43 16.42
C GLU A 340 22.73 -8.43 16.96
N HIS A 341 22.99 -7.34 16.21
CA HIS A 341 23.90 -6.30 16.67
C HIS A 341 23.35 -5.55 17.88
N TYR A 342 22.10 -5.08 17.84
CA TYR A 342 21.52 -4.36 18.97
C TYR A 342 21.35 -5.24 20.21
N VAL A 343 21.05 -6.53 20.03
CA VAL A 343 21.04 -7.47 21.16
C VAL A 343 22.41 -7.52 21.86
N ARG A 344 23.50 -7.55 21.09
CA ARG A 344 24.88 -7.48 21.63
C ARG A 344 25.21 -6.14 22.29
N GLU A 345 24.62 -5.04 21.83
CA GLU A 345 24.74 -3.71 22.46
C GLU A 345 23.89 -3.56 23.74
N GLY A 346 23.17 -4.61 24.15
CA GLY A 346 22.43 -4.64 25.43
C GLY A 346 20.92 -4.40 25.31
N TYR A 347 20.36 -4.36 24.09
CA TYR A 347 18.92 -4.36 23.88
C TYR A 347 18.38 -5.80 23.93
N MET A 348 17.99 -6.25 25.12
CA MET A 348 17.63 -7.66 25.40
C MET A 348 16.46 -8.20 24.56
N GLU A 349 15.61 -7.32 24.05
CA GLU A 349 14.50 -7.67 23.17
C GLU A 349 14.49 -6.80 21.91
N GLY A 350 13.96 -7.35 20.82
CA GLY A 350 13.81 -6.64 19.56
C GLY A 350 12.80 -7.29 18.63
N VAL A 351 12.15 -6.47 17.80
CA VAL A 351 11.18 -6.95 16.80
C VAL A 351 11.40 -6.26 15.46
N HIS A 352 11.45 -7.06 14.39
CA HIS A 352 11.27 -6.56 13.03
C HIS A 352 9.77 -6.46 12.73
N GLY A 353 9.18 -5.36 13.17
CA GLY A 353 7.74 -5.12 13.07
C GLY A 353 7.36 -4.11 11.98
N GLU A 354 8.32 -3.31 11.49
CA GLU A 354 8.02 -2.12 10.70
C GLU A 354 6.90 -1.29 11.36
N GLY A 355 5.90 -0.86 10.58
CA GLY A 355 4.74 -0.16 11.10
C GLY A 355 3.82 -0.97 12.01
N SER A 356 3.87 -2.32 12.02
CA SER A 356 2.90 -3.11 12.79
C SER A 356 3.07 -2.94 14.30
N THR A 357 4.27 -2.62 14.78
CA THR A 357 4.52 -2.44 16.23
C THR A 357 3.76 -1.23 16.75
N PHE A 358 3.88 -0.11 16.05
CA PHE A 358 3.20 1.14 16.42
C PHE A 358 1.70 1.05 16.20
N GLN A 359 1.25 0.35 15.15
CA GLN A 359 -0.18 0.10 14.90
C GLN A 359 -0.80 -0.76 16.00
N ALA A 360 -0.11 -1.80 16.48
CA ALA A 360 -0.58 -2.64 17.58
C ALA A 360 -0.73 -1.84 18.88
N LEU A 361 0.28 -1.02 19.22
CA LEU A 361 0.21 -0.14 20.40
C LEU A 361 -0.94 0.87 20.28
N PHE A 362 -1.08 1.54 19.14
CA PHE A 362 -2.21 2.46 18.89
C PHE A 362 -3.56 1.76 19.02
N ALA A 363 -3.71 0.60 18.39
CA ALA A 363 -4.95 -0.16 18.42
C ALA A 363 -5.34 -0.59 19.83
N LEU A 364 -4.39 -1.13 20.61
CA LEU A 364 -4.66 -1.61 21.96
C LEU A 364 -4.84 -0.48 22.97
N LEU A 365 -4.17 0.66 22.81
CA LEU A 365 -4.31 1.80 23.72
C LEU A 365 -5.54 2.67 23.42
N CYS A 366 -6.06 2.62 22.19
CA CYS A 366 -7.20 3.43 21.74
C CYS A 366 -8.39 2.59 21.23
N TRP A 367 -8.46 1.30 21.60
CA TRP A 367 -9.40 0.33 21.04
C TRP A 367 -10.84 0.82 21.04
N ASP A 368 -11.35 1.23 22.21
CA ASP A 368 -12.74 1.67 22.38
C ASP A 368 -13.08 2.91 21.53
N VAL A 369 -12.10 3.77 21.26
CA VAL A 369 -12.29 4.96 20.43
C VAL A 369 -12.27 4.58 18.95
N ILE A 370 -11.31 3.75 18.53
CA ILE A 370 -11.21 3.29 17.13
C ILE A 370 -12.50 2.57 16.70
N TYR A 371 -13.03 1.73 17.58
CA TYR A 371 -14.25 0.96 17.34
C TYR A 371 -15.54 1.64 17.85
N ASP A 372 -15.49 2.95 18.12
CA ASP A 372 -16.68 3.72 18.48
C ASP A 372 -17.72 3.69 17.35
N ASP A 373 -18.89 3.14 17.66
CA ASP A 373 -20.01 2.92 16.74
C ASP A 373 -21.06 4.04 16.75
N ASN A 374 -20.79 5.14 17.48
CA ASN A 374 -21.64 6.33 17.44
C ASN A 374 -21.47 7.14 16.16
N VAL A 375 -20.35 7.00 15.46
CA VAL A 375 -20.12 7.62 14.16
C VAL A 375 -20.92 6.87 13.10
N CYS A 376 -21.81 7.57 12.40
CA CYS A 376 -22.69 6.95 11.42
C CYS A 376 -21.90 6.48 10.19
N ASP A 377 -22.40 5.43 9.53
CA ASP A 377 -21.90 4.88 8.27
C ASP A 377 -20.49 4.26 8.27
N VAL A 378 -19.73 4.36 9.37
CA VAL A 378 -18.36 3.81 9.47
C VAL A 378 -18.31 2.29 9.61
N PHE A 379 -19.38 1.68 10.13
CA PHE A 379 -19.58 0.23 10.16
C PHE A 379 -20.90 -0.10 9.45
N ARG A 380 -20.80 -0.85 8.36
CA ARG A 380 -21.90 -1.20 7.45
C ARG A 380 -22.15 -2.70 7.36
N THR A 381 -21.17 -3.51 7.72
CA THR A 381 -21.26 -4.98 7.76
C THR A 381 -20.61 -5.49 9.06
N PRO A 382 -20.94 -6.69 9.55
CA PRO A 382 -20.31 -7.27 10.75
C PRO A 382 -18.90 -7.85 10.47
N TYR A 383 -18.34 -7.58 9.29
CA TYR A 383 -17.12 -8.21 8.76
C TYR A 383 -16.01 -7.18 8.48
N GLN A 384 -16.11 -6.00 9.10
CA GLN A 384 -15.09 -4.97 9.01
C GLN A 384 -14.05 -5.14 10.11
N ALA A 385 -12.78 -5.18 9.71
CA ALA A 385 -11.65 -5.19 10.64
C ALA A 385 -11.38 -3.81 11.27
N HIS A 386 -11.86 -2.75 10.63
CA HIS A 386 -11.70 -1.36 11.06
C HIS A 386 -12.83 -0.48 10.48
N PRO A 387 -13.10 0.70 11.06
CA PRO A 387 -14.10 1.61 10.52
C PRO A 387 -13.71 2.10 9.11
N LEU A 388 -14.71 2.40 8.28
CA LEU A 388 -14.51 2.85 6.90
C LEU A 388 -13.75 4.18 6.81
N ASP A 389 -13.89 5.03 7.82
CA ASP A 389 -13.23 6.33 7.87
C ASP A 389 -11.79 6.26 8.37
N LEU A 390 -11.24 5.12 8.79
CA LEU A 390 -9.87 5.00 9.31
C LEU A 390 -8.79 5.67 8.43
N ASN A 391 -8.94 5.57 7.10
CA ASN A 391 -7.98 6.13 6.14
C ASN A 391 -8.44 7.49 5.56
N SER A 392 -9.38 8.15 6.23
CA SER A 392 -9.96 9.46 5.90
C SER A 392 -9.42 10.53 6.85
N ASP A 393 -9.44 11.79 6.41
CA ASP A 393 -9.05 12.92 7.26
C ASP A 393 -10.08 13.15 8.38
N THR A 394 -11.30 12.65 8.18
CA THR A 394 -12.41 12.73 9.15
C THR A 394 -12.31 11.74 10.30
N PHE A 395 -11.36 10.77 10.29
CA PHE A 395 -11.27 9.72 11.32
C PHE A 395 -11.10 10.28 12.73
N PHE A 396 -10.15 11.22 12.85
CA PHE A 396 -9.88 11.89 14.11
C PHE A 396 -11.00 12.85 14.46
N GLU A 397 -11.41 13.70 13.50
CA GLU A 397 -12.42 14.75 13.72
C GLU A 397 -13.76 14.18 14.20
N SER A 398 -14.19 13.02 13.66
CA SER A 398 -15.44 12.37 14.04
C SER A 398 -15.43 11.81 15.47
N ARG A 399 -14.25 11.67 16.07
CA ARG A 399 -14.01 11.07 17.39
C ARG A 399 -13.10 11.92 18.27
N GLU A 400 -12.95 13.21 17.96
CA GLU A 400 -11.88 14.06 18.52
C GLU A 400 -11.88 14.02 20.05
N ARG A 401 -13.07 14.19 20.66
CA ARG A 401 -13.20 14.12 22.12
C ARG A 401 -12.71 12.80 22.70
N GLY A 402 -13.12 11.68 22.11
CA GLY A 402 -12.71 10.34 22.57
C GLY A 402 -11.20 10.12 22.46
N PHE A 403 -10.60 10.56 21.34
CA PHE A 403 -9.17 10.48 21.15
C PHE A 403 -8.39 11.38 22.10
N VAL A 404 -8.80 12.64 22.26
CA VAL A 404 -8.14 13.58 23.18
C VAL A 404 -8.20 13.07 24.63
N ASP A 405 -9.35 12.53 25.06
CA ASP A 405 -9.48 11.91 26.38
C ASP A 405 -8.57 10.67 26.52
N ALA A 406 -8.49 9.82 25.49
CA ALA A 406 -7.60 8.66 25.48
C ALA A 406 -6.13 9.07 25.54
N PHE A 407 -5.70 10.08 24.77
CA PHE A 407 -4.34 10.61 24.80
C PHE A 407 -3.98 11.20 26.15
N GLY A 408 -4.93 11.90 26.79
CA GLY A 408 -4.80 12.40 28.15
C GLY A 408 -4.56 11.27 29.15
N LYS A 409 -5.36 10.20 29.09
CA LYS A 409 -5.17 9.01 29.93
C LYS A 409 -3.83 8.32 29.68
N ILE A 410 -3.45 8.15 28.42
CA ILE A 410 -2.16 7.53 28.05
C ILE A 410 -0.99 8.37 28.57
N SER A 411 -1.06 9.69 28.44
CA SER A 411 0.03 10.58 28.84
C SER A 411 0.21 10.70 30.35
N HIS A 412 -0.86 10.60 31.13
CA HIS A 412 -0.84 10.78 32.59
C HIS A 412 -0.90 9.46 33.37
N GLY A 413 -1.22 8.35 32.71
CA GLY A 413 -1.28 7.03 33.31
C GLY A 413 0.08 6.54 33.76
N THR A 414 0.08 5.82 34.88
CA THR A 414 1.24 5.06 35.37
C THR A 414 1.58 3.92 34.40
N ILE A 415 2.81 3.43 34.43
CA ILE A 415 3.23 2.34 33.55
C ILE A 415 2.38 1.09 33.81
N GLU A 416 2.04 0.83 35.07
CA GLU A 416 1.21 -0.30 35.51
C GLU A 416 -0.20 -0.20 34.92
N GLU A 417 -0.83 0.97 34.96
CA GLU A 417 -2.16 1.20 34.36
C GLU A 417 -2.14 1.00 32.84
N LEU A 418 -1.10 1.47 32.15
CA LEU A 418 -1.00 1.30 30.69
C LEU A 418 -0.73 -0.16 30.30
N GLN A 419 0.10 -0.86 31.08
CA GLN A 419 0.33 -2.29 30.87
C GLN A 419 -0.94 -3.10 31.13
N GLU A 420 -1.73 -2.75 32.14
CA GLU A 420 -3.00 -3.39 32.44
C GLU A 420 -4.05 -3.14 31.35
N LEU A 421 -4.11 -1.91 30.81
CA LEU A 421 -4.95 -1.58 29.67
C LEU A 421 -4.61 -2.43 28.45
N ILE A 422 -3.32 -2.54 28.11
CA ILE A 422 -2.87 -3.40 27.01
C ILE A 422 -3.19 -4.86 27.28
N SER A 423 -2.94 -5.38 28.49
CA SER A 423 -3.24 -6.77 28.83
C SER A 423 -4.72 -7.08 28.72
N THR A 424 -5.58 -6.22 29.26
CA THR A 424 -7.04 -6.35 29.18
C THR A 424 -7.51 -6.38 27.73
N ASN A 425 -7.06 -5.44 26.91
CA ASN A 425 -7.46 -5.39 25.50
C ASN A 425 -6.87 -6.53 24.67
N TYR A 426 -5.65 -6.98 24.99
CA TYR A 426 -5.05 -8.14 24.35
C TYR A 426 -5.86 -9.40 24.66
N GLU A 427 -6.16 -9.67 25.93
CA GLU A 427 -6.93 -10.85 26.34
C GLU A 427 -8.34 -10.87 25.75
N LYS A 428 -8.99 -9.71 25.71
CA LYS A 428 -10.36 -9.57 25.19
C LYS A 428 -10.45 -9.74 23.68
N HIS A 429 -9.46 -9.25 22.92
CA HIS A 429 -9.56 -9.11 21.47
C HIS A 429 -8.59 -9.99 20.67
N SER A 430 -7.73 -10.76 21.33
CA SER A 430 -6.76 -11.63 20.67
C SER A 430 -7.42 -12.54 19.63
N GLY A 431 -6.87 -12.54 18.42
CA GLY A 431 -7.37 -13.31 17.28
C GLY A 431 -8.43 -12.60 16.43
N GLU A 432 -8.97 -11.46 16.86
CA GLU A 432 -9.92 -10.68 16.04
C GLU A 432 -9.21 -10.00 14.86
N MET A 433 -9.81 -10.06 13.67
CA MET A 433 -9.32 -9.32 12.50
C MET A 433 -9.40 -7.82 12.77
N SER A 434 -8.27 -7.20 13.07
CA SER A 434 -8.16 -5.80 13.52
C SER A 434 -6.88 -5.15 12.98
N LEU A 435 -6.51 -3.99 13.52
CA LEU A 435 -5.21 -3.36 13.22
C LEU A 435 -4.02 -4.10 13.84
N VAL A 436 -4.26 -5.05 14.75
CA VAL A 436 -3.22 -5.81 15.44
C VAL A 436 -2.88 -7.08 14.64
N GLN A 437 -1.58 -7.28 14.38
CA GLN A 437 -1.07 -8.55 13.86
C GLN A 437 -0.76 -9.50 15.02
N TRP A 438 -1.76 -10.23 15.49
CA TRP A 438 -1.69 -11.03 16.73
C TRP A 438 -0.55 -12.05 16.74
N ASP A 439 -0.22 -12.66 15.60
CA ASP A 439 0.85 -13.66 15.50
C ASP A 439 2.27 -13.06 15.67
N LYS A 440 2.42 -11.73 15.62
CA LYS A 440 3.72 -11.06 15.76
C LYS A 440 4.09 -10.70 17.20
N TYR A 441 3.11 -10.61 18.10
CA TYR A 441 3.33 -10.02 19.41
C TYR A 441 2.72 -10.87 20.51
N THR A 442 3.51 -11.09 21.55
CA THR A 442 2.98 -11.64 22.81
C THR A 442 2.59 -10.50 23.76
N CYS A 443 1.63 -10.75 24.66
CA CYS A 443 1.25 -9.78 25.68
C CYS A 443 2.45 -9.28 26.53
N PRO A 444 3.38 -10.14 27.00
CA PRO A 444 4.58 -9.68 27.70
C PRO A 444 5.44 -8.69 26.90
N GLN A 445 5.66 -8.94 25.60
CA GLN A 445 6.42 -8.02 24.75
C GLN A 445 5.74 -6.66 24.63
N LEU A 446 4.41 -6.63 24.45
CA LEU A 446 3.64 -5.38 24.37
C LEU A 446 3.72 -4.59 25.69
N ARG A 447 3.66 -5.28 26.84
CA ARG A 447 3.86 -4.65 28.15
C ARG A 447 5.28 -4.08 28.30
N GLY A 448 6.29 -4.80 27.82
CA GLY A 448 7.69 -4.36 27.80
C GLY A 448 7.88 -3.09 26.97
N LEU A 449 7.30 -3.06 25.75
CA LEU A 449 7.27 -1.89 24.89
C LEU A 449 6.60 -0.68 25.57
N VAL A 450 5.44 -0.88 26.21
CA VAL A 450 4.75 0.20 26.93
C VAL A 450 5.64 0.82 28.01
N LYS A 451 6.32 -0.02 28.79
CA LYS A 451 7.25 0.44 29.84
C LYS A 451 8.39 1.26 29.25
N CYS A 452 8.99 0.82 28.15
CA CYS A 452 10.17 1.48 27.59
C CYS A 452 9.84 2.73 26.76
N PHE A 453 8.68 2.78 26.08
CA PHE A 453 8.22 4.02 25.45
C PHE A 453 7.81 5.07 26.49
N GLY A 454 7.06 4.65 27.52
CA GLY A 454 6.44 5.52 28.50
C GLY A 454 5.20 6.27 27.96
N GLY A 455 4.31 6.67 28.88
CA GLY A 455 2.99 7.22 28.53
C GLY A 455 3.01 8.46 27.64
N LYS A 456 3.87 9.44 27.92
CA LYS A 456 3.96 10.69 27.13
C LYS A 456 4.30 10.42 25.65
N LYS A 457 5.28 9.56 25.38
CA LYS A 457 5.71 9.25 24.00
C LYS A 457 4.64 8.42 23.27
N LEU A 458 4.02 7.46 23.95
CA LEU A 458 2.91 6.67 23.42
C LEU A 458 1.71 7.55 23.05
N SER A 459 1.37 8.52 23.90
CA SER A 459 0.28 9.46 23.64
C SER A 459 0.51 10.25 22.35
N LEU A 460 1.70 10.81 22.17
CA LEU A 460 2.09 11.53 20.95
C LEU A 460 2.13 10.62 19.71
N LEU A 461 2.57 9.36 19.83
CA LEU A 461 2.52 8.38 18.75
C LEU A 461 1.07 8.08 18.34
N CYS A 462 0.19 7.83 19.32
CA CYS A 462 -1.23 7.57 19.10
C CYS A 462 -1.91 8.77 18.45
N GLU A 463 -1.59 9.99 18.90
CA GLU A 463 -2.13 11.22 18.31
C GLU A 463 -1.75 11.36 16.84
N ARG A 464 -0.47 11.16 16.49
CA ARG A 464 -0.03 11.23 15.10
C ARG A 464 -0.73 10.19 14.21
N LEU A 465 -0.87 8.96 14.71
CA LEU A 465 -1.55 7.88 13.98
C LEU A 465 -3.05 8.15 13.83
N ALA A 466 -3.72 8.68 14.86
CA ALA A 466 -5.14 8.99 14.79
C ALA A 466 -5.42 10.15 13.81
N ARG A 467 -4.61 11.21 13.83
CA ARG A 467 -4.80 12.40 12.99
C ARG A 467 -4.59 12.14 11.50
N ASP A 468 -3.69 11.24 11.13
CA ASP A 468 -3.41 10.95 9.72
C ASP A 468 -2.97 9.49 9.48
N TYR A 469 -3.83 8.55 9.85
CA TYR A 469 -3.51 7.12 9.81
C TYR A 469 -3.05 6.65 8.44
N ARG A 470 -3.74 7.06 7.37
CA ARG A 470 -3.45 6.65 5.99
C ARG A 470 -1.99 6.92 5.60
N HIS A 471 -1.48 8.09 5.95
CA HIS A 471 -0.14 8.51 5.56
C HIS A 471 0.91 8.14 6.61
N CYS A 472 0.52 7.98 7.88
CA CYS A 472 1.39 7.63 8.98
C CYS A 472 1.60 6.11 9.15
N ARG A 473 0.67 5.24 8.71
CA ARG A 473 0.80 3.78 8.87
C ARG A 473 1.99 3.12 8.16
N SER A 474 2.74 3.87 7.35
CA SER A 474 3.86 3.38 6.53
C SER A 474 5.08 4.29 6.66
N GLY A 475 6.27 3.72 6.49
CA GLY A 475 7.55 4.44 6.62
C GLY A 475 8.04 4.58 8.06
N LEU A 476 7.42 3.85 9.00
CA LEU A 476 7.95 3.66 10.34
C LEU A 476 9.24 2.80 10.29
N PRO A 477 10.16 2.95 11.25
CA PRO A 477 11.41 2.19 11.28
C PRO A 477 11.19 0.68 11.28
N ASP A 478 12.10 -0.06 10.64
CA ASP A 478 12.01 -1.52 10.50
C ASP A 478 12.02 -2.22 11.87
N LEU A 479 12.92 -1.79 12.77
CA LEU A 479 13.14 -2.41 14.07
C LEU A 479 12.69 -1.51 15.22
N VAL A 480 12.20 -2.15 16.28
CA VAL A 480 12.15 -1.57 17.62
C VAL A 480 12.91 -2.52 18.54
N VAL A 481 13.94 -2.00 19.21
CA VAL A 481 14.79 -2.75 20.15
C VAL A 481 14.72 -2.09 21.52
N TRP A 482 14.64 -2.88 22.60
CA TRP A 482 14.45 -2.35 23.95
C TRP A 482 15.07 -3.23 25.02
N ASN A 483 15.22 -2.67 26.21
CA ASN A 483 15.64 -3.39 27.40
C ASN A 483 14.73 -2.96 28.57
N VAL A 484 13.92 -3.89 29.05
CA VAL A 484 12.90 -3.66 30.07
C VAL A 484 13.50 -3.30 31.44
N ASP A 485 14.70 -3.80 31.75
CA ASP A 485 15.37 -3.57 33.04
C ASP A 485 15.92 -2.15 33.14
N THR A 486 16.51 -1.67 32.04
CA THR A 486 17.08 -0.31 31.95
C THR A 486 16.06 0.74 31.48
N GLY A 487 14.94 0.31 30.88
CA GLY A 487 13.90 1.17 30.33
C GLY A 487 14.31 1.90 29.04
N VAL A 488 15.39 1.48 28.39
CA VAL A 488 15.84 2.07 27.13
C VAL A 488 15.15 1.42 25.94
N LEU A 489 14.89 2.21 24.90
CA LEU A 489 14.28 1.78 23.65
C LEU A 489 14.85 2.61 22.51
N LYS A 490 15.08 1.95 21.37
CA LYS A 490 15.52 2.56 20.13
C LYS A 490 14.70 2.07 18.94
N ALA A 491 14.32 2.98 18.06
CA ALA A 491 13.69 2.66 16.77
C ALA A 491 14.74 2.75 15.66
N VAL A 492 14.92 1.69 14.88
CA VAL A 492 16.04 1.60 13.93
C VAL A 492 15.51 1.33 12.53
N GLU A 493 15.91 2.18 11.60
CA GLU A 493 15.68 1.98 10.17
C GLU A 493 16.92 1.32 9.55
N VAL A 494 16.77 0.13 8.98
CA VAL A 494 17.87 -0.68 8.46
C VAL A 494 18.00 -0.44 6.96
N LYS A 495 19.22 -0.14 6.51
CA LYS A 495 19.52 0.06 5.08
C LYS A 495 20.57 -0.91 4.60
N GLY A 496 20.17 -1.75 3.66
CA GLY A 496 21.07 -2.63 2.93
C GLY A 496 22.04 -1.86 2.02
N PRO A 497 23.01 -2.56 1.41
CA PRO A 497 23.97 -1.94 0.50
C PRO A 497 23.29 -1.24 -0.68
N GLY A 498 23.46 0.08 -0.77
CA GLY A 498 22.90 0.92 -1.84
C GLY A 498 21.48 1.44 -1.59
N ASP A 499 20.84 1.06 -0.48
CA ASP A 499 19.50 1.52 -0.14
C ASP A 499 19.52 2.92 0.50
N ILE A 500 18.53 3.74 0.12
CA ILE A 500 18.34 5.10 0.60
C ILE A 500 17.04 5.22 1.39
N LEU A 501 16.95 6.22 2.27
CA LEU A 501 15.72 6.54 2.99
C LEU A 501 14.66 7.08 2.01
N SER A 502 13.44 6.61 2.15
CA SER A 502 12.29 7.25 1.53
C SER A 502 11.92 8.54 2.27
N SER A 503 11.22 9.47 1.61
CA SER A 503 10.73 10.69 2.25
C SER A 503 9.82 10.42 3.45
N LYS A 504 9.07 9.31 3.44
CA LYS A 504 8.24 8.91 4.59
C LYS A 504 9.09 8.53 5.80
N GLN A 505 10.16 7.76 5.58
CA GLN A 505 11.08 7.32 6.63
C GLN A 505 11.82 8.50 7.24
N VAL A 506 12.28 9.44 6.40
CA VAL A 506 12.90 10.68 6.85
C VAL A 506 11.97 11.46 7.80
N ILE A 507 10.71 11.65 7.41
CA ILE A 507 9.71 12.36 8.22
C ILE A 507 9.35 11.60 9.52
N TRP A 508 9.36 10.26 9.49
CA TRP A 508 9.13 9.47 10.69
C TRP A 508 10.30 9.55 11.67
N LEU A 509 11.53 9.40 11.21
CA LEU A 509 12.72 9.51 12.05
C LEU A 509 12.84 10.90 12.69
N ASP A 510 12.60 11.96 11.91
CA ASP A 510 12.54 13.33 12.43
C ASP A 510 11.48 13.47 13.54
N TYR A 511 10.28 12.93 13.32
CA TYR A 511 9.22 12.97 14.32
C TYR A 511 9.58 12.19 15.59
N LEU A 512 10.07 10.96 15.47
CA LEU A 512 10.43 10.12 16.61
C LEU A 512 11.50 10.80 17.48
N LEU A 513 12.53 11.37 16.85
CA LEU A 513 13.55 12.16 17.54
C LEU A 513 12.95 13.39 18.23
N SER A 514 12.04 14.11 17.57
CA SER A 514 11.40 15.31 18.13
C SER A 514 10.57 15.03 19.40
N ILE A 515 10.03 13.82 19.54
CA ILE A 515 9.27 13.38 20.74
C ILE A 515 10.12 12.59 21.73
N GLY A 516 11.44 12.54 21.53
CA GLY A 516 12.40 11.93 22.45
C GLY A 516 12.47 10.41 22.37
N ILE A 517 12.10 9.79 21.24
CA ILE A 517 12.37 8.37 20.96
C ILE A 517 13.72 8.30 20.25
N ASP A 518 14.70 7.64 20.88
CA ASP A 518 16.00 7.41 20.27
C ASP A 518 15.80 6.65 18.95
N SER A 519 16.28 7.23 17.86
CA SER A 519 16.07 6.70 16.53
C SER A 519 17.30 6.91 15.66
N GLU A 520 17.65 5.91 14.87
CA GLU A 520 18.82 5.99 13.99
C GLU A 520 18.66 5.15 12.72
N VAL A 521 19.56 5.37 11.77
CA VAL A 521 19.68 4.58 10.55
C VAL A 521 20.86 3.62 10.71
N CYS A 522 20.60 2.32 10.64
CA CYS A 522 21.62 1.29 10.66
C CYS A 522 21.96 0.86 9.23
N ARG A 523 23.15 1.25 8.75
CA ARG A 523 23.63 0.89 7.41
C ARG A 523 24.45 -0.38 7.44
N ILE A 524 24.03 -1.37 6.64
CA ILE A 524 24.77 -2.62 6.49
C ILE A 524 25.83 -2.45 5.39
N LYS A 525 27.10 -2.54 5.79
CA LYS A 525 28.22 -2.61 4.86
C LYS A 525 28.56 -4.08 4.61
N ALA A 526 28.40 -4.51 3.36
CA ALA A 526 28.78 -5.86 2.96
C ALA A 526 30.30 -6.02 2.91
N VAL A 527 30.83 -6.99 3.66
CA VAL A 527 32.22 -7.45 3.57
C VAL A 527 32.28 -8.81 2.89
N SER A 528 33.20 -8.97 1.94
CA SER A 528 33.36 -10.23 1.22
C SER A 528 33.92 -11.30 2.15
N SER A 529 33.25 -12.45 2.22
CA SER A 529 33.91 -13.69 2.63
C SER A 529 35.00 -13.98 1.59
N LYS A 530 36.28 -13.79 1.92
CA LYS A 530 37.35 -14.37 1.08
C LYS A 530 37.01 -15.85 0.94
N MET A 531 37.00 -16.33 -0.31
CA MET A 531 36.62 -17.69 -0.68
C MET A 531 37.07 -18.68 0.40
N LEU A 532 36.14 -19.46 0.95
CA LEU A 532 36.46 -20.78 1.48
C LEU A 532 37.19 -21.52 0.36
N SER A 533 38.51 -21.37 0.32
CA SER A 533 39.38 -22.10 -0.58
C SER A 533 39.17 -23.56 -0.22
N LYS A 534 38.63 -24.33 -1.17
CA LYS A 534 38.57 -25.78 -1.11
C LYS A 534 39.86 -26.29 -0.46
N ALA A 535 39.74 -26.86 0.74
CA ALA A 535 40.72 -27.81 1.21
C ALA A 535 40.74 -28.92 0.17
N THR A 536 41.82 -28.99 -0.61
CA THR A 536 42.11 -30.11 -1.48
C THR A 536 42.24 -31.37 -0.63
N ALA A 537 41.46 -32.38 -1.01
CA ALA A 537 41.49 -33.74 -0.51
C ALA A 537 42.87 -34.40 -0.63
#